data_AF-A0AAW9SUW2-F1
#
_entry.id   AF-A0AAW9SUW2-F1
#
_cell.length_a   1.000
_cell.length_b   1.000
_cell.length_c   1.000
_cell.angle_alpha   90.00
_cell.angle_beta   90.00
_cell.angle_gamma   90.00
#
_symmetry.space_group_name_H-M   'P 1'
#
loop_
_entity.id
_entity.type
_entity.pdbx_description
1 polymer ?
#
loop_
_entity_poly.entity_id
_entity_poly.type
_entity_poly.pdbx_seq_one_letter_code
_entity_poly.pdbx_strand_id
1 'polypeptide(L)' 'MARSEWDKLGGRLGEFLDGKDRVVQKASSGGRTFYRLRAHGFEDLADARRFCSALVSQNIDCIPVVTR' A
#
# COMPACT_ATOMS: atom_id res chain seq x y z
N MET A 1 -8.65 -11.73 -0.61
CA MET A 1 -9.32 -10.62 0.12
C MET A 1 -8.23 -9.63 0.52
N ALA A 2 -8.45 -8.31 0.59
CA ALA A 2 -7.35 -7.33 0.79
C ALA A 2 -6.39 -7.62 1.96
N ARG A 3 -6.87 -8.29 3.02
CA ARG A 3 -6.05 -8.83 4.11
C ARG A 3 -4.98 -9.83 3.66
N SER A 4 -5.35 -10.84 2.88
CA SER A 4 -4.42 -11.88 2.40
C SER A 4 -3.33 -11.32 1.49
N GLU A 5 -3.62 -10.24 0.76
CA GLU A 5 -2.61 -9.57 -0.07
C GLU A 5 -1.58 -8.82 0.77
N TRP A 6 -1.97 -8.25 1.91
CA TRP A 6 -1.00 -7.68 2.84
C TRP A 6 -0.07 -8.74 3.42
N ASP A 7 -0.59 -9.91 3.78
CA ASP A 7 0.23 -10.99 4.34
C ASP A 7 1.24 -11.52 3.30
N LYS A 8 0.85 -11.60 2.02
CA LYS A 8 1.76 -11.91 0.90
C LYS A 8 2.84 -10.84 0.70
N LEU A 9 2.47 -9.56 0.83
CA LEU A 9 3.44 -8.46 0.77
C LEU A 9 4.39 -8.53 1.97
N GLY A 10 3.90 -8.86 3.17
CA GLY A 10 4.70 -9.08 4.39
C GLY A 10 5.79 -10.13 4.20
N GLY A 11 5.49 -11.25 3.54
CA GLY A 11 6.49 -12.28 3.27
C GLY A 11 7.60 -11.87 2.30
N ARG A 12 7.40 -10.83 1.47
CA ARG A 12 8.37 -10.36 0.47
C ARG A 12 9.04 -9.03 0.83
N LEU A 13 8.38 -8.22 1.66
CA LEU A 13 8.72 -6.81 1.92
C LEU A 13 8.67 -6.49 3.41
N GLY A 14 8.85 -7.49 4.28
CA GLY A 14 8.66 -7.37 5.73
C GLY A 14 9.34 -6.13 6.34
N GLU A 15 10.59 -5.85 5.99
CA GLU A 15 11.31 -4.66 6.46
C GLU A 15 10.70 -3.34 5.99
N PHE A 16 10.14 -3.27 4.77
CA PHE A 16 9.50 -2.06 4.26
C PHE A 16 8.12 -1.81 4.89
N LEU A 17 7.46 -2.87 5.33
CA LEU A 17 6.15 -2.83 5.97
C LEU A 17 6.26 -2.69 7.50
N ASP A 18 7.46 -2.82 8.06
CA ASP A 18 7.67 -2.66 9.50
C ASP A 18 7.27 -1.25 9.95
N GLY A 19 6.53 -1.19 11.06
CA GLY A 19 5.95 0.06 11.56
C GLY A 19 4.90 0.71 10.65
N LYS A 20 4.45 0.06 9.56
CA LYS A 20 3.38 0.59 8.69
C LYS A 20 2.03 -0.06 8.98
N ASP A 21 1.00 0.77 8.98
CA ASP A 21 -0.37 0.33 9.17
C ASP A 21 -1.00 -0.13 7.86
N ARG A 22 -1.80 -1.20 7.93
CA ARG A 22 -2.63 -1.64 6.82
C ARG A 22 -3.98 -0.94 6.83
N VAL A 23 -4.26 -0.19 5.77
CA VAL A 23 -5.58 0.40 5.53
C VAL A 23 -6.25 -0.25 4.33
N VAL A 24 -7.46 -0.78 4.52
CA VAL A 24 -8.31 -1.29 3.43
C VAL A 24 -9.39 -0.25 3.14
N GLN A 25 -9.31 0.43 2.00
CA GLN A 25 -10.32 1.40 1.59
C GLN A 25 -11.30 0.76 0.60
N LYS A 26 -12.59 0.79 0.93
CA LYS A 26 -13.65 0.48 -0.04
C LYS A 26 -13.85 1.67 -0.98
N ALA A 27 -13.90 1.41 -2.28
CA ALA A 27 -14.19 2.39 -3.30
C ALA A 27 -15.21 1.83 -4.29
N SER A 28 -15.99 2.70 -4.92
CA SER A 28 -16.98 2.32 -5.92
C SER A 28 -16.79 3.16 -7.17
N SER A 29 -16.75 2.51 -8.34
CA SER A 29 -16.68 3.19 -9.64
C SER A 29 -17.44 2.37 -10.68
N GLY A 30 -18.23 3.05 -11.52
CA GLY A 30 -19.01 2.42 -12.60
C GLY A 30 -19.94 1.29 -12.13
N GLY A 31 -20.55 1.43 -10.94
CA GLY A 31 -21.43 0.41 -10.34
C GLY A 31 -20.71 -0.77 -9.70
N ARG A 32 -19.38 -0.86 -9.76
CA ARG A 32 -18.58 -1.92 -9.13
C ARG A 32 -17.92 -1.42 -7.85
N THR A 33 -18.03 -2.21 -6.78
CA THR A 33 -17.24 -2.01 -5.56
C THR A 33 -15.88 -2.70 -5.72
N PHE A 34 -14.82 -2.01 -5.36
CA PHE A 34 -13.47 -2.56 -5.26
C PHE A 34 -12.80 -2.09 -3.97
N TYR A 35 -11.72 -2.77 -3.59
CA TYR A 35 -10.98 -2.48 -2.37
C TYR A 35 -9.55 -2.10 -2.73
N ARG A 36 -9.07 -0.97 -2.18
CA ARG A 36 -7.67 -0.56 -2.26
C ARG A 36 -6.97 -0.93 -0.97
N LEU A 37 -5.82 -1.56 -1.09
CA LEU A 37 -4.89 -1.76 0.02
C LEU A 37 -3.93 -0.58 0.06
N ARG A 38 -3.70 -0.02 1.25
CA ARG A 38 -2.75 1.07 1.48
C ARG A 38 -1.87 0.76 2.68
N ALA A 39 -0.60 1.14 2.58
CA ALA A 39 0.27 1.32 3.73
C ALA A 39 0.08 2.75 4.26
N HIS A 40 0.05 2.91 5.58
CA HIS A 40 -0.06 4.19 6.29
C HIS A 40 1.02 4.30 7.36
N GLY A 41 1.26 5.51 7.88
CA GLY A 41 2.33 5.79 8.84
C GLY A 41 3.63 6.27 8.18
N PHE A 42 3.52 6.98 7.06
CA PHE A 42 4.66 7.70 6.46
C PHE A 42 4.76 9.09 7.07
N GLU A 43 5.98 9.57 7.32
CA GLU A 43 6.21 10.91 7.88
C GLU A 43 5.77 12.00 6.90
N ASP A 44 6.07 11.80 5.62
CA ASP A 44 5.73 12.72 4.54
C ASP A 44 5.59 12.01 3.18
N LEU A 45 5.34 12.78 2.12
CA LEU A 45 5.24 12.26 0.76
C LEU A 45 6.57 11.70 0.24
N ALA A 46 7.71 12.20 0.71
CA ALA A 46 9.01 11.70 0.30
C ALA A 46 9.28 10.30 0.87
N ASP A 47 8.92 10.05 2.12
CA ASP A 47 8.94 8.73 2.76
C ASP A 47 8.05 7.74 2.00
N ALA A 48 6.81 8.12 1.70
CA ALA A 48 5.90 7.30 0.89
C ALA A 48 6.44 7.01 -0.53
N ARG A 49 7.13 7.97 -1.17
CA ARG A 49 7.77 7.78 -2.47
C ARG A 49 8.92 6.77 -2.42
N ARG A 50 9.77 6.83 -1.37
CA ARG A 50 10.87 5.87 -1.17
C ARG A 50 10.32 4.46 -1.01
N PHE A 51 9.28 4.30 -0.20
CA PHE A 51 8.56 3.04 -0.06
C PHE A 51 8.06 2.52 -1.42
N CYS A 52 7.33 3.35 -2.19
CA CYS A 52 6.87 2.91 -3.51
C CYS A 52 8.00 2.55 -4.47
N SER A 53 9.14 3.25 -4.43
CA SER A 53 10.31 2.89 -5.24
C SER A 53 10.84 1.50 -4.92
N ALA A 54 10.82 1.09 -3.64
CA ALA A 54 11.20 -0.26 -3.22
C ALA A 54 10.19 -1.32 -3.69
N LEU A 55 8.90 -1.00 -3.75
CA LEU A 55 7.87 -1.92 -4.27
C LEU A 55 8.00 -2.09 -5.80
N VAL A 56 8.22 -0.99 -6.52
CA VAL A 56 8.37 -1.03 -7.98
C VAL A 56 9.60 -1.83 -8.39
N SER A 57 10.70 -1.76 -7.64
CA SER A 57 11.89 -2.59 -7.91
C SER A 57 11.64 -4.10 -7.69
N GLN A 58 10.55 -4.47 -7.01
CA GLN A 58 10.08 -5.84 -6.81
C GLN A 58 8.94 -6.22 -7.76
N ASN A 59 8.73 -5.43 -8.83
CA ASN A 59 7.64 -5.55 -9.80
C ASN A 59 6.25 -5.46 -9.15
N ILE A 60 6.09 -4.62 -8.14
CA ILE A 60 4.80 -4.35 -7.48
C ILE A 60 4.39 -2.91 -7.74
N ASP A 61 3.21 -2.74 -8.36
CA ASP A 61 2.65 -1.41 -8.63
C ASP A 61 2.34 -0.66 -7.33
N CYS A 62 2.94 0.52 -7.16
CA CYS A 62 2.72 1.39 -6.01
C CYS A 62 2.65 2.84 -6.46
N ILE A 63 1.67 3.58 -5.95
CA ILE A 63 1.50 5.01 -6.23
C ILE A 63 1.38 5.75 -4.89
N PRO A 64 2.32 6.67 -4.57
CA PRO A 64 2.24 7.47 -3.37
C PRO A 64 1.13 8.52 -3.54
N VAL A 65 0.24 8.61 -2.55
CA VAL A 65 -0.88 9.55 -2.56
C VAL A 65 -0.93 10.31 -1.25
N VAL A 66 -1.29 11.59 -1.32
CA VAL A 66 -1.65 12.38 -0.14
C VAL A 66 -3.16 12.29 0.01
N THR A 67 -3.63 11.70 1.10
CA THR A 67 -5.05 11.75 1.47
C THR A 67 -5.28 12.94 2.39
N ARG A 68 -6.27 13.76 2.05
CA ARG A 68 -6.84 14.81 2.92
C ARG A 68 -8.15 14.34 3.49
#